data_AF-A0A2E3BWK4-F1
#
_entry.id   AF-A0A2E3BWK4-F1
#
_cell.length_a   1.000
_cell.length_b   1.000
_cell.length_c   1.000
_cell.angle_alpha   90.00
_cell.angle_beta   90.00
_cell.angle_gamma   90.00
#
_symmetry.space_group_name_H-M   'P 1'
#
loop_
_entity.id
_entity.type
_entity.pdbx_description
1 polymer ?
#
loop_
_entity_poly.entity_id
_entity_poly.type
_entity_poly.pdbx_seq_one_letter_code
_entity_poly.pdbx_strand_id
1 'polypeptide(L)'
;MSRVKDIRDKLIGTEDPDDLMLEIIGVLTEGGKVPQVGKFYVFVYNPKTPNIRYDQNPLVGVTNIFEWGFRGINFHWNDHRNYTWNEIAGGLYEIYNGELQDLDGIPFARFRINN
;
A
#
# COMPACT_ATOMS: atom_id res chain seq x y z
N MET A 1 11.18 -16.38 -5.49
CA MET A 1 11.77 -15.12 -5.98
C MET A 1 10.76 -14.02 -5.69
N SER A 2 11.22 -12.90 -5.17
CA SER A 2 10.38 -11.73 -4.88
C SER A 2 10.22 -10.91 -6.16
N ARG A 3 8.98 -10.52 -6.52
CA ARG A 3 8.69 -9.75 -7.74
C ARG A 3 9.26 -8.34 -7.70
N VAL A 4 9.47 -7.81 -6.49
CA VAL A 4 9.87 -6.42 -6.23
C VAL A 4 11.36 -6.27 -5.93
N LYS A 5 12.09 -7.38 -5.83
CA LYS A 5 13.52 -7.37 -5.46
C LYS A 5 14.36 -6.48 -6.38
N ASP A 6 14.11 -6.55 -7.68
CA ASP A 6 14.84 -5.76 -8.67
C ASP A 6 14.63 -4.25 -8.50
N ILE A 7 13.49 -3.82 -7.95
CA ILE A 7 13.20 -2.41 -7.65
C ILE A 7 14.05 -1.99 -6.46
N ARG A 8 14.04 -2.78 -5.38
CA ARG A 8 14.86 -2.54 -4.19
C ARG A 8 16.36 -2.46 -4.50
N ASP A 9 16.86 -3.37 -5.35
CA ASP A 9 18.29 -3.45 -5.69
C ASP A 9 18.75 -2.26 -6.57
N LYS A 10 17.83 -1.53 -7.21
CA LYS A 10 18.12 -0.36 -8.05
C LYS A 10 18.06 0.98 -7.30
N LEU A 11 17.67 0.97 -6.02
CA LEU A 11 17.53 2.19 -5.24
C LEU A 11 18.88 2.93 -5.11
N ILE A 12 18.89 4.20 -5.50
CA ILE A 12 19.98 5.16 -5.33
C ILE A 12 19.65 6.24 -4.29
N GLY A 13 18.40 6.31 -3.81
CA GLY A 13 17.99 7.14 -2.68
C GLY A 13 17.48 8.54 -3.05
N THR A 14 17.17 8.78 -4.33
CA THR A 14 16.64 10.06 -4.84
C THR A 14 15.33 9.89 -5.62
N GLU A 15 14.73 8.71 -5.54
CA GLU A 15 13.51 8.36 -6.27
C GLU A 15 12.29 9.08 -5.70
N ASP A 16 11.33 9.36 -6.58
CA ASP A 16 10.02 9.85 -6.16
C ASP A 16 9.15 8.68 -5.65
N PRO A 17 8.47 8.82 -4.50
CA PRO A 17 7.61 7.75 -3.97
C PRO A 17 6.47 7.34 -4.90
N ASP A 18 5.95 8.25 -5.72
CA ASP A 18 4.87 7.96 -6.66
C ASP A 18 5.40 7.15 -7.86
N ASP A 19 6.61 7.44 -8.34
CA ASP A 19 7.29 6.64 -9.37
C ASP A 19 7.59 5.22 -8.86
N LEU A 20 8.11 5.09 -7.62
CA LEU A 20 8.32 3.79 -6.98
C LEU A 20 7.04 2.99 -6.86
N MET A 21 5.93 3.64 -6.47
CA MET A 21 4.64 2.99 -6.38
C MET A 21 4.16 2.46 -7.74
N LEU A 22 4.36 3.23 -8.82
CA LEU A 22 4.03 2.78 -10.18
C LEU A 22 4.85 1.56 -10.61
N GLU A 23 6.15 1.54 -10.30
CA GLU A 23 7.00 0.37 -10.58
C GLU A 23 6.54 -0.86 -9.79
N ILE A 24 6.23 -0.69 -8.50
CA ILE A 24 5.76 -1.76 -7.62
C ILE A 24 4.45 -2.34 -8.16
N ILE A 25 3.42 -1.53 -8.39
CA ILE A 25 2.14 -2.08 -8.89
C ILE A 25 2.26 -2.65 -10.30
N GLY A 26 3.23 -2.18 -11.11
CA GLY A 26 3.51 -2.67 -12.45
C GLY A 26 4.07 -4.11 -12.49
N VAL A 27 4.76 -4.55 -11.43
CA VAL A 27 5.25 -5.93 -11.31
C VAL A 27 4.29 -6.85 -10.54
N LEU A 28 3.26 -6.27 -9.92
CA LEU A 28 2.24 -6.99 -9.19
C LEU A 28 1.01 -7.25 -10.05
N THR A 29 0.14 -8.14 -9.57
CA THR A 29 -1.14 -8.43 -10.22
C THR A 29 -2.24 -7.63 -9.54
N GLU A 30 -2.94 -6.79 -10.30
CA GLU A 30 -4.13 -6.10 -9.79
C GLU A 30 -5.23 -7.11 -9.44
N GLY A 31 -5.68 -7.06 -8.19
CA GLY A 31 -6.79 -7.85 -7.69
C GLY A 31 -8.07 -7.02 -7.54
N GLY A 32 -9.10 -7.64 -6.96
CA GLY A 32 -10.34 -6.95 -6.61
C GLY A 32 -10.17 -5.96 -5.45
N LYS A 33 -11.26 -5.27 -5.10
CA LYS A 33 -11.29 -4.32 -3.98
C LYS A 33 -11.42 -4.96 -2.59
N VAL A 34 -11.77 -6.25 -2.53
CA VAL A 34 -12.01 -6.95 -1.26
C VAL A 34 -10.77 -7.78 -0.92
N PRO A 35 -10.01 -7.42 0.15
CA PRO A 35 -8.83 -8.17 0.56
C PRO A 35 -9.21 -9.46 1.30
N GLN A 36 -8.19 -10.21 1.72
CA GLN A 36 -8.34 -11.32 2.66
C GLN A 36 -7.60 -11.01 3.97
N VAL A 37 -8.18 -11.43 5.09
CA VAL A 37 -7.54 -11.30 6.41
C VAL A 37 -6.25 -12.11 6.46
N GLY A 38 -5.20 -11.54 7.05
CA GLY A 38 -3.87 -12.17 7.18
C GLY A 38 -2.97 -11.99 5.96
N LYS A 39 -3.44 -11.32 4.90
CA LYS A 39 -2.65 -11.01 3.71
C LYS A 39 -2.19 -9.55 3.67
N PHE A 40 -1.20 -9.30 2.83
CA PHE A 40 -0.57 -8.01 2.64
C PHE A 40 -0.95 -7.41 1.30
N TYR A 41 -1.18 -6.10 1.27
CA TYR A 41 -1.57 -5.39 0.06
C TYR A 41 -0.90 -4.03 -0.03
N VAL A 42 -0.64 -3.63 -1.27
CA VAL A 42 -0.39 -2.24 -1.68
C VAL A 42 -1.54 -1.76 -2.55
N PHE A 43 -1.86 -0.47 -2.45
CA PHE A 43 -2.94 0.17 -3.22
C PHE A 43 -2.78 1.69 -3.19
N VAL A 44 -3.57 2.40 -4.00
CA VAL A 44 -3.62 3.85 -3.97
C VAL A 44 -4.82 4.31 -3.14
N TYR A 45 -4.59 5.12 -2.12
CA TYR A 45 -5.61 5.59 -1.19
C TYR A 45 -5.82 7.11 -1.30
N ASN A 46 -7.06 7.52 -1.53
CA ASN A 46 -7.47 8.92 -1.63
C ASN A 46 -8.64 9.16 -0.66
N PRO A 47 -8.37 9.61 0.57
CA PRO A 47 -9.44 9.84 1.55
C PRO A 47 -10.35 10.97 1.11
N LYS A 48 -11.62 10.88 1.49
CA LYS A 48 -12.60 11.96 1.27
C LYS A 48 -12.60 13.02 2.38
N THR A 49 -12.10 12.68 3.57
CA THR A 49 -12.14 13.57 4.73
C THR A 49 -11.07 14.65 4.59
N PRO A 50 -11.43 15.95 4.54
CA PRO A 50 -10.45 17.03 4.42
C PRO A 50 -9.56 17.18 5.66
N ASN A 51 -8.40 17.81 5.48
CA ASN A 51 -7.44 18.20 6.51
C ASN A 51 -6.87 17.04 7.35
N ILE A 52 -6.93 15.81 6.86
CA ILE A 52 -6.26 14.67 7.51
C ILE A 52 -4.91 14.40 6.85
N ARG A 53 -3.93 14.00 7.67
CA ARG A 53 -2.70 13.41 7.17
C ARG A 53 -2.93 11.94 6.85
N TYR A 54 -2.59 11.52 5.64
CA TYR A 54 -2.77 10.15 5.16
C TYR A 54 -1.54 9.70 4.38
N ASP A 55 -1.43 8.40 4.18
CA ASP A 55 -0.47 7.79 3.27
C ASP A 55 -1.20 7.43 1.97
N GLN A 56 -0.74 7.97 0.84
CA GLN A 56 -1.36 7.75 -0.46
C GLN A 56 -0.97 6.41 -1.08
N ASN A 57 0.16 5.84 -0.65
CA ASN A 57 0.69 4.57 -1.17
C ASN A 57 0.81 3.54 -0.03
N PRO A 58 -0.29 3.08 0.62
CA PRO A 58 -0.19 2.22 1.80
C PRO A 58 0.37 0.83 1.51
N LEU A 59 1.27 0.38 2.39
CA LEU A 59 1.58 -1.04 2.60
C LEU A 59 0.81 -1.54 3.83
N VAL A 60 -0.11 -2.49 3.64
CA VAL A 60 -1.07 -2.87 4.70
C VAL A 60 -1.19 -4.37 4.89
N GLY A 61 -1.07 -4.82 6.14
CA GLY A 61 -1.45 -6.17 6.57
C GLY A 61 -2.88 -6.17 7.11
N VAL A 62 -3.78 -6.92 6.48
CA VAL A 62 -5.22 -6.86 6.75
C VAL A 62 -5.60 -7.68 7.98
N THR A 63 -6.29 -7.05 8.94
CA THR A 63 -6.68 -7.70 10.21
C THR A 63 -8.17 -8.02 10.27
N ASN A 64 -9.03 -7.18 9.67
CA ASN A 64 -10.48 -7.36 9.71
C ASN A 64 -11.14 -6.78 8.45
N ILE A 65 -12.23 -7.40 8.00
CA ILE A 65 -13.06 -6.93 6.88
C ILE A 65 -14.45 -6.58 7.42
N PHE A 66 -15.01 -5.49 6.91
CA PHE A 66 -16.31 -4.95 7.25
C PHE A 66 -17.09 -4.62 5.97
N GLU A 67 -18.40 -4.38 6.09
CA GLU A 67 -19.22 -4.01 4.93
C GLU A 67 -18.75 -2.69 4.29
N TRP A 68 -18.28 -1.73 5.10
CA TRP A 68 -17.83 -0.42 4.64
C TRP A 68 -16.38 -0.39 4.14
N GLY A 69 -15.58 -1.43 4.41
CA GLY A 69 -14.13 -1.37 4.24
C GLY A 69 -13.38 -2.46 4.98
N PHE A 70 -12.13 -2.18 5.34
CA PHE A 70 -11.31 -3.08 6.14
C PHE A 70 -10.43 -2.29 7.11
N ARG A 71 -9.91 -3.01 8.09
CA ARG A 71 -8.86 -2.54 8.98
C ARG A 71 -7.59 -3.34 8.73
N GLY A 72 -6.46 -2.66 8.80
CA GLY A 72 -5.16 -3.31 8.75
C GLY A 72 -4.10 -2.49 9.45
N ILE A 73 -2.94 -3.10 9.66
CA ILE A 73 -1.73 -2.42 10.13
C ILE A 73 -1.08 -1.80 8.91
N ASN A 74 -0.91 -0.48 8.89
CA ASN A 74 -0.11 0.19 7.89
C ASN A 74 1.35 0.20 8.34
N PHE A 75 2.23 -0.38 7.52
CA PHE A 75 3.64 -0.55 7.85
C PHE A 75 4.41 0.77 7.89
N HIS A 76 4.05 1.76 7.07
CA HIS A 76 4.66 3.09 7.11
C HIS A 76 4.30 3.90 8.36
N TRP A 77 3.11 3.65 8.93
CA TRP A 77 2.69 4.26 10.20
C TRP A 77 3.07 3.44 11.43
N ASN A 78 3.33 2.14 11.26
CA ASN A 78 3.38 1.15 12.33
C ASN A 78 2.15 1.22 13.25
N ASP A 79 0.96 1.42 12.65
CA ASP A 79 -0.30 1.61 13.38
C ASP A 79 -1.51 1.07 12.58
N HIS A 80 -2.61 0.80 13.27
CA HIS A 80 -3.86 0.38 12.67
C HIS A 80 -4.56 1.53 11.94
N ARG A 81 -5.02 1.27 10.72
CA ARG A 81 -5.78 2.20 9.89
C ARG A 81 -7.03 1.53 9.34
N ASN A 82 -8.07 2.34 9.12
CA ASN A 82 -9.31 1.93 8.48
C ASN A 82 -9.30 2.46 7.04
N TYR A 83 -9.66 1.61 6.09
CA TYR A 83 -9.73 1.94 4.66
C TYR A 83 -11.11 1.59 4.14
N THR A 84 -11.75 2.51 3.41
CA THR A 84 -13.08 2.28 2.82
C THR A 84 -12.94 1.93 1.34
N TRP A 85 -13.92 1.21 0.79
CA TRP A 85 -13.92 0.77 -0.62
C TRP A 85 -13.93 1.93 -1.63
N ASN A 86 -14.56 3.04 -1.25
CA ASN A 86 -14.75 4.20 -2.13
C ASN A 86 -13.49 5.06 -2.24
N GLU A 87 -12.60 4.96 -1.25
CA GLU A 87 -11.39 5.77 -1.15
C GLU A 87 -10.16 5.02 -1.70
N ILE A 88 -10.34 3.77 -2.14
CA ILE A 88 -9.32 3.03 -2.91
C ILE A 88 -9.50 3.30 -4.40
N ALA A 89 -8.47 3.87 -5.01
CA ALA A 89 -8.39 4.04 -6.45
C ALA A 89 -7.85 2.76 -7.10
N GLY A 90 -8.60 2.19 -8.05
CA GLY A 90 -8.25 0.91 -8.68
C GLY A 90 -8.52 -0.31 -7.79
N GLY A 91 -7.72 -1.36 -7.98
CA GLY A 91 -7.74 -2.60 -7.21
C GLY A 91 -6.71 -2.65 -6.06
N LEU A 92 -6.68 -3.81 -5.40
CA LEU A 92 -5.66 -4.15 -4.39
C LEU A 92 -4.60 -5.06 -5.01
N TYR A 93 -3.32 -4.78 -4.73
CA TYR A 93 -2.20 -5.55 -5.24
C TYR A 93 -1.65 -6.44 -4.12
N GLU A 94 -1.89 -7.75 -4.21
CA GLU A 94 -1.49 -8.71 -3.18
C GLU A 94 0.04 -8.90 -3.14
N ILE A 95 0.57 -8.84 -1.93
CA ILE A 95 1.97 -9.08 -1.58
C ILE A 95 2.07 -10.40 -0.83
N TYR A 96 3.04 -11.23 -1.22
CA TYR A 96 3.33 -12.46 -0.51
C TYR A 96 4.31 -12.22 0.63
N ASN A 97 4.25 -13.04 1.69
CA ASN A 97 5.11 -12.87 2.87
C ASN A 97 6.61 -12.78 2.55
N GLY A 98 7.07 -13.48 1.51
CA GLY A 98 8.48 -13.44 1.07
C GLY A 98 8.90 -12.14 0.38
N GLU A 99 7.96 -11.25 0.06
CA GLU A 99 8.17 -9.95 -0.60
C GLU A 99 8.04 -8.79 0.39
N LEU A 100 7.47 -9.04 1.57
CA LEU A 100 7.18 -7.99 2.56
C LEU A 100 8.45 -7.27 3.01
N GLN A 101 9.52 -8.01 3.30
CA GLN A 101 10.79 -7.41 3.72
C GLN A 101 11.45 -6.58 2.61
N ASP A 102 11.23 -6.94 1.35
CA ASP A 102 11.76 -6.15 0.23
C ASP A 102 10.98 -4.85 0.08
N LEU A 103 9.64 -4.91 0.14
CA LEU A 103 8.77 -3.73 0.06
C LEU A 103 8.97 -2.78 1.24
N ASP A 104 9.08 -3.29 2.46
CA ASP A 104 9.30 -2.47 3.66
C ASP A 104 10.64 -1.69 3.59
N GLY A 105 11.59 -2.17 2.78
CA GLY A 105 12.85 -1.49 2.49
C GLY A 105 12.79 -0.46 1.36
N ILE A 106 11.70 -0.39 0.60
CA ILE A 106 11.53 0.59 -0.50
C ILE A 106 10.83 1.84 0.07
N PRO A 107 11.39 3.05 -0.12
CA PRO A 107 10.85 4.27 0.48
C PRO A 107 9.68 4.88 -0.31
N PHE A 108 8.65 4.08 -0.62
CA PHE A 108 7.51 4.51 -1.45
C PHE A 108 6.34 5.11 -0.64
N ALA A 109 6.49 5.24 0.68
CA ALA A 109 5.51 5.89 1.55
C ALA A 109 5.25 7.34 1.11
N ARG A 110 3.97 7.71 0.94
CA ARG A 110 3.59 9.03 0.43
C ARG A 110 2.66 9.75 1.38
N PHE A 111 3.23 10.40 2.38
CA PHE A 111 2.43 11.18 3.33
C PHE A 111 1.96 12.51 2.73
N ARG A 112 0.65 12.76 2.77
CA ARG A 112 0.01 13.98 2.28
C ARG A 112 -1.00 14.50 3.28
N ILE A 113 -1.35 15.78 3.14
CA ILE A 113 -2.53 16.37 3.76
C ILE A 113 -3.60 16.46 2.68
N ASN A 114 -4.82 16.00 2.99
CA ASN A 114 -5.95 16.10 2.07
C ASN A 114 -6.53 17.52 2.09
N ASN A 115 -6.04 18.39 1.21
CA ASN A 115 -6.47 19.80 1.13
C ASN A 115 -7.67 19.99 0.20
#